data_AF-A0A8B9PPP9-F1
#
_entry.id   AF-A0A8B9PPP9-F1
#
_cell.length_a   1.000
_cell.length_b   1.000
_cell.length_c   1.000
_cell.angle_alpha   90.00
_cell.angle_beta   90.00
_cell.angle_gamma   90.00
#
_symmetry.space_group_name_H-M   'P 1'
#
loop_
_entity.id
_entity.type
_entity.pdbx_description
1 polymer ?
#
loop_
_entity_poly.entity_id
_entity_poly.type
_entity_poly.pdbx_seq_one_letter_code
_entity_poly.pdbx_strand_id
1 'polypeptide(L)'
;MADGLRRLVSTESGRVLQEKLESWYQDYEINSCDQNLNRCCEIIEMNSVIQGQLFTILNETAREGGHYAGVETIKSRLLPWLGTCFSSAISGRPFETNLSLTQVCRKIILRE
;
A
#
# COMPACT_ATOMS: atom_id res chain seq x y z
N MET A 1 3.66 -21.99 7.73
CA MET A 1 4.30 -20.78 7.14
C MET A 1 3.41 -20.09 6.12
N ALA A 2 2.52 -20.79 5.39
CA ALA A 2 1.49 -20.14 4.57
C ALA A 2 0.29 -19.58 5.39
N ASP A 3 0.33 -19.64 6.72
CA ASP A 3 -0.77 -19.25 7.60
C ASP A 3 -1.10 -17.75 7.49
N GLY A 4 -0.08 -16.89 7.34
CA GLY A 4 -0.26 -15.47 7.06
C GLY A 4 -0.99 -15.25 5.73
N LEU A 5 -0.59 -15.96 4.68
CA LEU A 5 -1.25 -15.90 3.37
C LEU A 5 -2.68 -16.43 3.42
N ARG A 6 -2.91 -17.59 4.07
CA ARG A 6 -4.25 -18.17 4.26
C ARG A 6 -5.16 -17.20 4.99
N ARG A 7 -4.69 -16.54 6.06
CA ARG A 7 -5.46 -15.54 6.80
C ARG A 7 -5.77 -14.32 5.94
N LEU A 8 -4.80 -13.79 5.21
CA LEU A 8 -5.00 -12.65 4.31
C LEU A 8 -6.09 -12.94 3.27
N VAL A 9 -6.02 -14.12 2.63
CA VAL A 9 -7.05 -14.57 1.68
C VAL A 9 -8.41 -14.71 2.39
N SER A 10 -8.47 -15.43 3.51
CA SER A 10 -9.75 -15.71 4.20
C SER A 10 -10.44 -14.48 4.78
N THR A 11 -9.72 -13.37 4.96
CA THR A 11 -10.30 -12.11 5.49
C THR A 11 -11.00 -11.31 4.39
N GLU A 12 -10.84 -11.71 3.11
CA GLU A 12 -11.40 -11.05 1.92
C GLU A 12 -11.11 -9.55 1.82
N SER A 13 -10.06 -9.07 2.50
CA SER A 13 -9.67 -7.67 2.50
C SER A 13 -9.39 -7.15 1.09
N GLY A 14 -8.83 -8.00 0.22
CA GLY A 14 -8.63 -7.66 -1.20
C GLY A 14 -9.93 -7.47 -1.97
N ARG A 15 -10.96 -8.30 -1.70
CA ARG A 15 -12.27 -8.17 -2.35
C ARG A 15 -12.98 -6.90 -1.90
N VAL A 16 -12.96 -6.61 -0.60
CA VAL A 16 -13.57 -5.39 -0.05
C VAL A 16 -12.87 -4.13 -0.59
N LEU A 17 -11.54 -4.14 -0.73
CA LEU A 17 -10.80 -3.03 -1.35
C LEU A 17 -11.26 -2.79 -2.79
N GLN A 18 -11.41 -3.88 -3.57
CA GLN A 18 -11.88 -3.81 -4.95
C GLN A 18 -13.31 -3.26 -5.03
N GLU A 19 -14.24 -3.76 -4.21
CA GLU A 19 -15.63 -3.28 -4.14
C GLU A 19 -15.69 -1.77 -3.83
N LYS A 20 -14.83 -1.27 -2.93
CA LYS A 20 -14.76 0.17 -2.60
C LYS A 20 -14.20 1.01 -3.75
N LEU A 21 -13.17 0.52 -4.46
CA LEU A 21 -12.64 1.19 -5.65
C LEU A 21 -13.69 1.29 -6.75
N GLU A 22 -14.45 0.22 -6.99
CA GLU A 22 -15.52 0.19 -7.99
C GLU A 22 -16.65 1.15 -7.62
N SER A 23 -17.12 1.13 -6.37
CA SER A 23 -18.12 2.07 -5.88
C SER A 23 -17.63 3.53 -5.96
N TRP A 24 -16.37 3.79 -5.65
CA TRP A 24 -15.80 5.12 -5.78
C TRP A 24 -15.76 5.58 -7.24
N TYR A 25 -15.34 4.72 -8.17
CA TYR A 25 -15.32 5.02 -9.59
C TYR A 25 -16.72 5.33 -10.14
N GLN A 26 -17.73 4.55 -9.75
CA GLN A 26 -19.12 4.74 -10.19
C GLN A 26 -19.69 6.10 -9.79
N ASP A 27 -19.38 6.56 -8.58
CA ASP A 27 -19.91 7.81 -8.04
C ASP A 27 -18.96 9.01 -8.24
N TYR A 28 -17.79 8.84 -8.86
CA TYR A 28 -16.71 9.83 -8.80
C TYR A 28 -17.16 11.22 -9.28
N GLU A 29 -17.86 11.27 -10.42
CA GLU A 29 -18.36 12.50 -11.04
C GLU A 29 -19.55 13.13 -10.28
N ILE A 30 -20.20 12.35 -9.41
CA ILE A 30 -21.36 12.78 -8.61
C ILE A 30 -20.90 13.33 -7.26
N ASN A 31 -19.81 12.78 -6.72
CA ASN A 31 -19.25 13.17 -5.43
C ASN A 31 -18.64 14.58 -5.47
N SER A 32 -18.71 15.28 -4.34
CA SER A 32 -17.90 16.47 -4.13
C SER A 32 -16.41 16.11 -4.03
N CYS A 33 -15.54 17.13 -4.17
CA CYS A 33 -14.10 16.98 -3.95
C CYS A 33 -13.80 16.34 -2.58
N ASP A 34 -14.43 16.84 -1.51
CA ASP A 34 -14.22 16.34 -0.15
C ASP A 34 -14.69 14.88 0.00
N GLN A 35 -15.80 14.50 -0.64
CA GLN A 35 -16.27 13.11 -0.63
C GLN A 35 -15.28 12.18 -1.36
N ASN A 36 -14.76 12.62 -2.50
CA ASN A 36 -13.75 11.87 -3.25
C ASN A 36 -12.43 11.75 -2.47
N LEU A 37 -11.99 12.81 -1.79
CA LEU A 37 -10.81 12.78 -0.93
C LEU A 37 -11.00 11.81 0.25
N ASN A 38 -12.15 11.85 0.92
CA ASN A 38 -12.44 10.94 2.03
C ASN A 38 -12.45 9.47 1.58
N ARG A 39 -13.09 9.16 0.45
CA ARG A 39 -13.10 7.81 -0.13
C ARG A 39 -11.69 7.34 -0.52
N CYS A 40 -10.89 8.23 -1.11
CA CYS A 40 -9.50 7.95 -1.44
C CYS A 40 -8.69 7.62 -0.18
N CYS A 41 -8.82 8.42 0.88
CA CYS A 41 -8.15 8.17 2.17
C CYS A 41 -8.54 6.81 2.78
N GLU A 42 -9.83 6.47 2.77
CA GLU A 42 -10.32 5.18 3.28
C GLU A 42 -9.70 3.99 2.51
N ILE A 43 -9.63 4.09 1.18
CA ILE A 43 -9.03 3.07 0.32
C ILE A 43 -7.52 2.95 0.58
N ILE A 44 -6.81 4.07 0.75
CA ILE A 44 -5.38 4.08 1.11
C ILE A 44 -5.16 3.40 2.46
N GLU A 45 -5.99 3.70 3.46
CA GLU A 45 -5.92 3.09 4.79
C GLU A 45 -6.12 1.58 4.71
N MET A 46 -7.17 1.11 4.01
CA MET A 46 -7.41 -0.31 3.83
C MET A 46 -6.27 -1.02 3.08
N ASN A 47 -5.76 -0.40 2.01
CA ASN A 47 -4.62 -0.91 1.26
C ASN A 47 -3.35 -1.01 2.14
N SER A 48 -3.14 -0.09 3.08
CA SER A 48 -2.00 -0.14 4.01
C SER A 48 -2.03 -1.36 4.94
N VAL A 49 -3.22 -1.80 5.34
CA VAL A 49 -3.39 -3.01 6.16
C VAL A 49 -2.96 -4.24 5.36
N ILE A 50 -3.42 -4.34 4.12
CA ILE A 50 -3.06 -5.43 3.19
C ILE A 50 -1.54 -5.41 2.93
N GLN A 51 -0.96 -4.24 2.65
CA GLN A 51 0.48 -4.08 2.47
C GLN A 51 1.28 -4.54 3.70
N GLY A 52 0.85 -4.17 4.91
CA GLY A 52 1.50 -4.63 6.14
C GLY A 52 1.45 -6.15 6.34
N GLN A 53 0.32 -6.79 5.98
CA GLN A 53 0.20 -8.25 6.00
C GLN A 53 1.11 -8.91 4.96
N LEU A 54 1.19 -8.34 3.75
CA LEU A 54 2.11 -8.82 2.70
C LEU A 54 3.58 -8.66 3.10
N PHE A 55 3.97 -7.57 3.76
CA PHE A 55 5.32 -7.42 4.29
C PHE A 55 5.64 -8.44 5.38
N THR A 56 4.66 -8.77 6.23
CA THR A 56 4.82 -9.83 7.23
C THR A 56 5.09 -11.18 6.54
N ILE A 57 4.28 -11.53 5.55
CA ILE A 57 4.45 -12.75 4.75
C ILE A 57 5.81 -12.75 4.03
N LEU A 58 6.22 -11.62 3.46
CA LEU A 58 7.51 -11.47 2.79
C LEU A 58 8.67 -11.73 3.75
N ASN A 59 8.64 -11.16 4.95
CA ASN A 59 9.67 -11.36 5.96
C ASN A 59 9.74 -12.81 6.41
N GLU A 60 8.59 -13.46 6.64
CA GLU A 60 8.52 -14.87 6.97
C GLU A 60 9.11 -15.73 5.85
N THR A 61 8.69 -15.49 4.60
CA THR A 61 9.15 -16.21 3.41
C THR A 61 10.65 -16.01 3.17
N ALA A 62 11.17 -14.81 3.36
CA ALA A 62 12.60 -14.52 3.18
C ALA A 62 13.46 -15.25 4.23
N ARG A 63 12.95 -15.42 5.45
CA ARG A 63 13.64 -16.18 6.50
C ARG A 63 13.74 -17.68 6.19
N GLU A 64 12.85 -18.21 5.35
CA GLU A 64 12.91 -19.60 4.89
C GLU A 64 14.07 -19.86 3.92
N GLY A 65 14.52 -18.84 3.17
CA GLY A 65 15.58 -18.95 2.17
C GLY A 65 17.00 -19.15 2.72
N GLY A 66 17.17 -19.41 4.01
CA GLY A 66 18.50 -19.48 4.66
C GLY A 66 19.20 -18.12 4.74
N HIS A 67 20.48 -18.13 5.14
CA HIS A 67 21.20 -16.90 5.55
C HIS A 67 21.27 -15.77 4.50
N TYR A 68 21.15 -16.06 3.19
CA TYR A 68 21.34 -15.04 2.15
C TYR A 68 20.29 -15.02 1.03
N ALA A 69 19.58 -16.12 0.73
CA ALA A 69 18.74 -16.17 -0.48
C ALA A 69 17.48 -15.26 -0.38
N GLY A 70 16.86 -15.19 0.79
CA GLY A 70 15.72 -14.29 1.00
C GLY A 70 16.11 -12.82 0.96
N VAL A 71 17.26 -12.48 1.54
CA VAL A 71 17.78 -11.10 1.60
C VAL A 71 18.14 -10.58 0.20
N GLU A 72 18.79 -11.40 -0.63
CA GLU A 72 19.15 -11.00 -2.00
C GLU A 72 17.91 -10.83 -2.90
N THR A 73 16.86 -11.62 -2.68
CA THR A 73 15.57 -11.44 -3.37
C THR A 73 14.91 -10.12 -2.99
N ILE A 74 14.91 -9.75 -1.70
CA ILE A 74 14.38 -8.46 -1.23
C ILE A 74 15.18 -7.30 -1.82
N LYS A 75 16.51 -7.35 -1.77
CA LYS A 75 17.37 -6.28 -2.28
C LYS A 75 17.24 -6.07 -3.79
N SER A 76 17.13 -7.14 -4.56
CA SER A 76 17.09 -7.07 -6.03
C SER A 76 15.70 -6.69 -6.58
N ARG A 77 14.61 -6.93 -5.82
CA ARG A 77 13.24 -6.76 -6.31
C ARG A 77 12.48 -5.65 -5.59
N LEU A 78 12.50 -5.62 -4.27
CA LEU A 78 11.67 -4.71 -3.48
C LEU A 78 12.31 -3.33 -3.29
N LEU A 79 13.60 -3.27 -2.96
CA LEU A 79 14.29 -2.00 -2.72
C LEU A 79 14.31 -1.05 -3.95
N PRO A 80 14.54 -1.52 -5.18
CA PRO A 80 14.50 -0.64 -6.36
C PRO A 80 13.11 -0.05 -6.56
N TRP A 81 12.05 -0.85 -6.38
CA TRP A 81 10.67 -0.39 -6.48
C TRP A 81 10.35 0.67 -5.42
N LEU A 82 10.73 0.45 -4.16
CA LEU A 82 10.57 1.44 -3.10
C LEU A 82 11.27 2.76 -3.46
N GLY A 83 12.50 2.71 -3.96
CA GLY A 83 13.24 3.90 -4.41
C GLY A 83 12.52 4.70 -5.51
N THR A 84 11.88 4.01 -6.46
CA THR A 84 11.11 4.67 -7.54
C THR A 84 9.80 5.28 -7.03
N CYS A 85 9.06 4.57 -6.16
CA CYS A 85 7.78 5.07 -5.64
C CYS A 85 7.91 6.37 -4.84
N PHE A 86 9.02 6.57 -4.14
CA PHE A 86 9.29 7.83 -3.42
C PHE A 86 9.80 8.97 -4.31
N SER A 87 10.09 8.71 -5.59
CA SER A 87 10.60 9.71 -6.54
C SER A 87 9.51 10.26 -7.48
N SER A 88 8.43 9.50 -7.75
CA SER A 88 7.41 9.85 -8.75
C SER A 88 6.27 10.75 -8.26
N ALA A 89 6.20 11.10 -6.97
CA ALA A 89 5.08 11.88 -6.40
C ALA A 89 5.09 13.39 -6.75
N ILE A 90 6.04 13.88 -7.55
CA ILE A 90 6.29 15.33 -7.74
C ILE A 90 5.58 15.91 -8.99
N SER A 91 4.82 15.13 -9.76
CA SER A 91 4.16 15.64 -10.96
C SER A 91 2.71 16.09 -10.70
N GLY A 92 2.55 17.28 -10.11
CA GLY A 92 1.28 17.96 -9.92
C GLY A 92 1.46 19.21 -9.07
N ARG A 93 1.03 20.38 -9.56
CA ARG A 93 1.29 21.76 -9.04
C ARG A 93 1.47 21.90 -7.51
N PRO A 94 2.38 22.77 -7.05
CA PRO A 94 2.61 23.00 -5.62
C PRO A 94 1.43 23.80 -5.04
N PHE A 95 0.47 23.11 -4.43
CA PHE A 95 -0.26 23.70 -3.32
C PHE A 95 0.60 23.45 -2.07
N GLU A 96 0.87 24.47 -1.27
CA GLU A 96 1.87 24.47 -0.18
C GLU A 96 1.59 23.49 0.99
N THR A 97 0.63 22.58 0.82
CA THR A 97 0.27 21.50 1.75
C THR A 97 0.94 20.16 1.40
N ASN A 98 1.65 20.04 0.27
CA ASN A 98 2.20 18.77 -0.26
C ASN A 98 3.30 18.11 0.59
N LEU A 99 3.94 18.84 1.51
CA LEU A 99 4.96 18.26 2.39
C LEU A 99 4.35 17.24 3.37
N SER A 100 3.09 17.43 3.80
CA SER A 100 2.44 16.54 4.75
C SER A 100 1.97 15.23 4.10
N LEU A 101 1.41 15.28 2.89
CA LEU A 101 0.85 14.09 2.22
C LEU A 101 1.93 13.05 1.87
N THR A 102 3.08 13.50 1.36
CA THR A 102 4.20 12.61 1.00
C THR A 102 4.81 11.95 2.25
N GLN A 103 4.88 12.68 3.36
CA GLN A 103 5.34 12.15 4.65
C GLN A 103 4.32 11.18 5.27
N VAL A 104 3.02 11.47 5.15
CA VAL A 104 1.93 10.60 5.61
C VAL A 104 1.91 9.29 4.81
N CYS A 105 2.03 9.34 3.49
CA CYS A 105 2.15 8.14 2.64
C CYS A 105 3.41 7.33 2.98
N ARG A 106 4.52 7.99 3.33
CA ARG A 106 5.74 7.32 3.83
C ARG A 106 5.49 6.55 5.13
N LYS A 107 4.83 7.19 6.10
CA LYS A 107 4.50 6.59 7.40
C LYS A 107 3.52 5.43 7.27
N ILE A 108 2.53 5.54 6.39
CA ILE A 108 1.53 4.49 6.14
C ILE A 108 2.17 3.22 5.58
N ILE A 109 3.16 3.35 4.67
CA ILE A 109 3.85 2.20 4.07
C ILE A 109 4.95 1.65 4.99
N LEU A 110 5.64 2.51 5.76
CA LEU A 110 6.78 2.11 6.61
C LEU A 110 6.41 1.79 8.07
N ARG A 111 5.17 2.07 8.50
CA ARG A 111 4.73 2.00 9.91
C ARG A 111 5.70 2.71 10.89
N GLU A 112 6.22 3.89 10.51
CA GLU A 112 6.91 4.84 11.42
C GLU A 112 5.97 5.91 11.98
#